data_AF-A0A923TXU7-F1
#
_entry.id   AF-A0A923TXU7-F1
#
_cell.length_a   1.000
_cell.length_b   1.000
_cell.length_c   1.000
_cell.angle_alpha   90.00
_cell.angle_beta   90.00
_cell.angle_gamma   90.00
#
_symmetry.space_group_name_H-M   'P 1'
#
loop_
_entity.id
_entity.type
_entity.pdbx_description
1 polymer ?
#
loop_
_entity_poly.entity_id
_entity_poly.type
_entity_poly.pdbx_seq_one_letter_code
_entity_poly.pdbx_strand_id
1 'polypeptide(L)'
;MLNFKQNLSTKLILLFSISILFDLKAQNGVGVNTNTPKSSFEVSGSVGKKVTVTTIGITLDETNGTLVCNNSSAIAITLPTASTCAARVYEIKRTAGSTANVTVTATIDGVINYVLTQAGQSVTVFSDGTNWLKRDGGGDASNWSITGNTGTIAGTNFLGTTDAIDFVLKTSGTERMRALSTGNIGINETSPSTKLHVTLSSASASTMPLIVQNNGGGANPAGTEVVLRLSPSSSPTLRGADISALNNGLNDIDMKFSTGSGAAPTEKVRIMGLGNVGINTSAPTSKLHVIANDAKTTNYAGTFLSNTATSSTSSIYKKGLEITSTGTWNGTTAANIGLHVSSVTGGTSNYDAIFNGGGYVGINNIKPRERLHVSGNIQLGDSMATVATGNRLEFSQFYNNSDPVAIYRVNTAYDNSVLRFELGDNGAGTGAGEDYFDFCAFNTTAAPAVRIATSIGNMGINVLNPTSRLHVVASGTNLITDYAGTFLSNTATSTQLNVDKKGLEITSTGTWTGTNSTNIGLHVSSVTGGTVNYDAIFNGGGFVGIGTATPTERLHIYNGTAPYVLLESTGGAGKILGYKIRPWSGMAANT
;
A
#
# COMPACT_ATOMS: atom_id res chain seq x y z
N MET A 1 112.32 -102.93 -38.01
CA MET A 1 112.28 -104.40 -38.15
C MET A 1 111.50 -104.94 -36.96
N LEU A 2 110.39 -105.65 -37.22
CA LEU A 2 109.48 -106.40 -36.31
C LEU A 2 108.68 -105.60 -35.25
N ASN A 3 107.35 -105.49 -35.29
CA ASN A 3 106.25 -106.47 -35.01
C ASN A 3 106.24 -107.04 -33.57
N PHE A 4 105.30 -106.62 -32.71
CA PHE A 4 104.04 -107.36 -32.41
C PHE A 4 103.11 -106.65 -31.38
N LYS A 5 101.81 -106.90 -31.58
CA LYS A 5 100.58 -106.48 -30.86
C LYS A 5 100.55 -106.75 -29.35
N GLN A 6 99.79 -105.95 -28.57
CA GLN A 6 98.44 -106.31 -28.07
C GLN A 6 97.77 -105.19 -27.20
N ASN A 7 96.56 -104.82 -27.63
CA ASN A 7 95.39 -104.34 -26.87
C ASN A 7 95.55 -103.50 -25.58
N LEU A 8 95.26 -102.19 -25.67
CA LEU A 8 94.14 -101.58 -24.93
C LEU A 8 93.86 -100.14 -25.39
N SER A 9 92.59 -99.77 -25.38
CA SER A 9 92.05 -98.40 -25.41
C SER A 9 91.88 -97.74 -26.80
N THR A 10 90.66 -97.89 -27.29
CA THR A 10 89.93 -97.00 -28.19
C THR A 10 90.15 -95.52 -27.86
N LYS A 11 91.02 -94.87 -28.63
CA LYS A 11 90.93 -93.44 -28.91
C LYS A 11 90.09 -93.24 -30.18
N LEU A 12 89.23 -92.21 -30.10
CA LEU A 12 88.87 -91.27 -31.17
C LEU A 12 87.37 -91.19 -31.45
N ILE A 13 86.63 -90.65 -30.48
CA ILE A 13 85.47 -89.80 -30.78
C ILE A 13 85.71 -88.44 -30.13
N LEU A 14 85.69 -87.44 -31.01
CA LEU A 14 85.84 -86.02 -30.80
C LEU A 14 84.63 -85.49 -29.99
N LEU A 15 84.77 -85.29 -28.68
CA LEU A 15 83.83 -84.44 -27.94
C LEU A 15 84.60 -83.37 -27.17
N PHE A 16 84.47 -82.14 -27.70
CA PHE A 16 84.58 -80.88 -26.98
C PHE A 16 84.19 -81.03 -25.51
N SER A 17 85.20 -81.12 -24.65
CA SER A 17 85.06 -80.87 -23.22
C SER A 17 86.15 -79.86 -22.88
N ILE A 18 85.98 -78.64 -23.42
CA ILE A 18 86.50 -77.46 -22.77
C ILE A 18 85.80 -77.41 -21.42
N SER A 19 86.59 -77.75 -20.42
CA SER A 19 86.33 -77.63 -19.02
C SER A 19 86.10 -76.16 -18.68
N ILE A 20 84.86 -75.68 -18.84
CA ILE A 20 84.35 -74.62 -17.98
C ILE A 20 84.13 -75.29 -16.63
N LEU A 21 85.22 -75.37 -15.85
CA LEU A 21 85.15 -75.49 -14.39
C LEU A 21 84.42 -74.23 -13.91
N PHE A 22 83.09 -74.31 -13.78
CA PHE A 22 82.43 -73.57 -12.72
C PHE A 22 82.94 -74.16 -11.41
N ASP A 23 83.71 -73.36 -10.70
CA ASP A 23 84.20 -73.66 -9.36
C ASP A 23 82.99 -73.68 -8.40
N LEU A 24 82.29 -74.81 -8.36
CA LEU A 24 81.04 -75.00 -7.59
C LEU A 24 81.25 -75.11 -6.08
N LYS A 25 82.44 -74.75 -5.57
CA LYS A 25 82.74 -74.75 -4.13
C LYS A 25 83.58 -73.54 -3.70
N ALA A 26 83.12 -72.32 -3.97
CA ALA A 26 83.48 -71.12 -3.19
C ALA A 26 82.64 -69.85 -3.47
N GLN A 27 81.65 -69.87 -4.38
CA GLN A 27 80.86 -68.67 -4.69
C GLN A 27 79.43 -68.78 -4.12
N ASN A 28 78.94 -67.70 -3.49
CA ASN A 28 77.61 -67.60 -2.88
C ASN A 28 76.45 -67.60 -3.92
N GLY A 29 76.68 -68.02 -5.18
CA GLY A 29 75.66 -68.05 -6.22
C GLY A 29 76.20 -68.42 -7.60
N VAL A 30 75.28 -68.54 -8.56
CA VAL A 30 75.55 -68.75 -9.99
C VAL A 30 75.50 -67.40 -10.70
N GLY A 31 76.63 -66.94 -11.22
CA GLY A 31 76.74 -65.71 -12.01
C GLY A 31 76.77 -65.98 -13.51
N VAL A 32 75.98 -65.24 -14.29
CA VAL A 32 76.12 -65.13 -15.75
C VAL A 32 76.67 -63.76 -16.08
N ASN A 33 77.85 -63.72 -16.70
CA ASN A 33 78.60 -62.48 -16.99
C ASN A 33 79.04 -61.69 -15.73
N THR A 34 79.15 -62.35 -14.58
CA THR A 34 79.71 -61.79 -13.33
C THR A 34 80.43 -62.89 -12.54
N ASN A 35 81.58 -62.57 -11.96
CA ASN A 35 82.42 -63.53 -11.21
C ASN A 35 82.28 -63.39 -9.69
N THR A 36 81.43 -62.47 -9.24
CA THR A 36 81.11 -62.19 -7.84
C THR A 36 79.60 -61.99 -7.70
N PRO A 37 78.80 -63.06 -7.95
CA PRO A 37 77.36 -62.95 -7.85
C PRO A 37 76.96 -62.59 -6.41
N LYS A 38 76.12 -61.56 -6.29
CA LYS A 38 75.54 -61.06 -5.03
C LYS A 38 74.25 -61.77 -4.66
N SER A 39 73.68 -62.52 -5.58
CA SER A 39 72.48 -63.35 -5.40
C SER A 39 72.77 -64.80 -5.77
N SER A 40 71.95 -65.74 -5.28
CA SER A 40 72.06 -67.17 -5.61
C SER A 40 72.01 -67.46 -7.11
N PHE A 41 71.35 -66.59 -7.89
CA PHE A 41 71.44 -66.52 -9.35
C PHE A 41 71.47 -65.04 -9.77
N GLU A 42 72.54 -64.59 -10.44
CA GLU A 42 72.69 -63.22 -10.94
C GLU A 42 73.06 -63.23 -12.43
N VAL A 43 72.32 -62.48 -13.25
CA VAL A 43 72.66 -62.25 -14.65
C VAL A 43 73.04 -60.78 -14.81
N SER A 44 74.31 -60.50 -15.08
CA SER A 44 74.81 -59.15 -15.37
C SER A 44 74.58 -58.82 -16.85
N GLY A 45 73.31 -58.77 -17.24
CA GLY A 45 72.81 -58.62 -18.61
C GLY A 45 71.28 -58.77 -18.66
N SER A 46 70.71 -58.91 -19.85
CA SER A 46 69.28 -59.17 -20.01
C SER A 46 68.94 -60.65 -19.72
N VAL A 47 67.76 -60.89 -19.13
CA VAL A 47 67.20 -62.23 -18.97
C VAL A 47 65.99 -62.36 -19.91
N GLY A 48 66.06 -63.29 -20.84
CA GLY A 48 64.92 -63.63 -21.70
C GLY A 48 63.99 -64.62 -21.01
N LYS A 49 62.67 -64.40 -21.11
CA LYS A 49 61.64 -65.41 -20.82
C LYS A 49 61.01 -65.85 -22.14
N LYS A 50 60.53 -67.09 -22.23
CA LYS A 50 59.78 -67.52 -23.42
C LYS A 50 58.52 -66.68 -23.55
N VAL A 51 58.37 -66.00 -24.70
CA VAL A 51 57.16 -65.26 -25.05
C VAL A 51 56.25 -66.17 -25.87
N THR A 52 55.03 -66.37 -25.39
CA THR A 52 53.98 -67.13 -26.07
C THR A 52 52.89 -66.18 -26.51
N VAL A 53 52.64 -66.06 -27.81
CA VAL A 53 51.53 -65.27 -28.35
C VAL A 53 50.35 -66.19 -28.62
N THR A 54 49.15 -65.86 -28.13
CA THR A 54 47.96 -66.69 -28.34
C THR A 54 46.72 -65.85 -28.69
N THR A 55 45.85 -66.44 -29.51
CA THR A 55 44.50 -65.95 -29.83
C THR A 55 43.39 -66.84 -29.26
N ILE A 56 43.75 -67.99 -28.68
CA ILE A 56 42.86 -68.99 -28.06
C ILE A 56 43.24 -69.25 -26.59
N GLY A 57 42.36 -69.90 -25.84
CA GLY A 57 42.66 -70.33 -24.48
C GLY A 57 43.68 -71.48 -24.42
N ILE A 58 44.56 -71.46 -23.42
CA ILE A 58 45.60 -72.47 -23.20
C ILE A 58 45.81 -72.74 -21.70
N THR A 59 46.32 -73.92 -21.36
CA THR A 59 46.80 -74.26 -20.01
C THR A 59 48.31 -74.06 -19.96
N LEU A 60 48.79 -73.40 -18.90
CA LEU A 60 50.21 -73.06 -18.78
C LEU A 60 51.00 -74.18 -18.11
N ASP A 61 52.25 -74.32 -18.55
CA ASP A 61 53.22 -75.26 -17.99
C ASP A 61 54.60 -74.60 -17.82
N GLU A 62 55.58 -75.41 -17.41
CA GLU A 62 56.95 -74.97 -17.19
C GLU A 62 57.65 -74.38 -18.41
N THR A 63 57.11 -74.61 -19.61
CA THR A 63 57.68 -74.04 -20.83
C THR A 63 57.23 -72.61 -21.04
N ASN A 64 56.18 -72.12 -20.38
CA ASN A 64 55.69 -70.74 -20.55
C ASN A 64 56.36 -69.77 -19.57
N GLY A 65 56.49 -68.50 -19.95
CA GLY A 65 57.00 -67.44 -19.08
C GLY A 65 56.22 -66.15 -19.22
N THR A 66 56.22 -65.58 -20.42
CA THR A 66 55.43 -64.39 -20.76
C THR A 66 54.38 -64.76 -21.80
N LEU A 67 53.14 -64.33 -21.58
CA LEU A 67 52.00 -64.56 -22.45
C LEU A 67 51.49 -63.25 -23.01
N VAL A 68 51.25 -63.26 -24.32
CA VAL A 68 50.71 -62.14 -25.08
C VAL A 68 49.40 -62.60 -25.73
N CYS A 69 48.29 -62.17 -25.15
CA CYS A 69 46.95 -62.55 -25.58
C CYS A 69 46.41 -61.47 -26.55
N ASN A 70 46.19 -61.86 -27.81
CA ASN A 70 45.68 -60.99 -28.88
C ASN A 70 44.39 -61.55 -29.51
N ASN A 71 43.42 -61.85 -28.65
CA ASN A 71 42.17 -62.53 -28.98
C ASN A 71 41.05 -61.56 -29.41
N SER A 72 40.16 -62.04 -30.28
CA SER A 72 38.93 -61.32 -30.69
C SER A 72 37.67 -61.80 -29.99
N SER A 73 37.71 -62.96 -29.34
CA SER A 73 36.65 -63.54 -28.50
C SER A 73 37.21 -63.84 -27.11
N ALA A 74 36.37 -63.94 -26.08
CA ALA A 74 36.85 -64.17 -24.73
C ALA A 74 37.63 -65.49 -24.63
N ILE A 75 38.80 -65.48 -23.99
CA ILE A 75 39.65 -66.68 -23.82
C ILE A 75 39.96 -66.94 -22.34
N ALA A 76 40.24 -68.20 -22.03
CA ALA A 76 40.67 -68.64 -20.71
C ALA A 76 42.14 -69.10 -20.74
N ILE A 77 42.96 -68.54 -19.84
CA ILE A 77 44.34 -68.92 -19.60
C ILE A 77 44.40 -69.66 -18.27
N THR A 78 44.52 -70.98 -18.32
CA THR A 78 44.43 -71.83 -17.13
C THR A 78 45.81 -71.98 -16.49
N LEU A 79 45.94 -71.60 -15.23
CA LEU A 79 47.17 -71.83 -14.48
C LEU A 79 47.22 -73.29 -13.98
N PRO A 80 48.41 -73.90 -13.88
CA PRO A 80 48.55 -75.21 -13.26
C PRO A 80 48.26 -75.14 -11.75
N THR A 81 48.05 -76.29 -11.11
CA THR A 81 47.84 -76.36 -9.65
C THR A 81 49.02 -75.71 -8.91
N ALA A 82 48.76 -74.74 -8.04
CA ALA A 82 49.80 -73.96 -7.37
C ALA A 82 50.82 -74.85 -6.62
N SER A 83 50.35 -75.92 -5.97
CA SER A 83 51.17 -76.87 -5.21
C SER A 83 52.17 -77.68 -6.04
N THR A 84 51.99 -77.77 -7.36
CA THR A 84 52.95 -78.47 -8.24
C THR A 84 54.02 -77.55 -8.83
N CYS A 85 53.94 -76.24 -8.58
CA CYS A 85 54.78 -75.25 -9.24
C CYS A 85 55.17 -74.08 -8.34
N ALA A 86 55.55 -74.36 -7.08
CA ALA A 86 56.07 -73.34 -6.16
C ALA A 86 57.15 -72.45 -6.81
N ALA A 87 57.08 -71.14 -6.55
CA ALA A 87 57.94 -70.10 -7.12
C ALA A 87 57.82 -69.87 -8.64
N ARG A 88 56.89 -70.55 -9.35
CA ARG A 88 56.66 -70.27 -10.77
C ARG A 88 55.99 -68.92 -10.96
N VAL A 89 56.48 -68.16 -11.95
CA VAL A 89 55.99 -66.82 -12.27
C VAL A 89 55.56 -66.77 -13.74
N TYR A 90 54.36 -66.28 -14.00
CA TYR A 90 53.90 -65.96 -15.35
C TYR A 90 53.57 -64.48 -15.46
N GLU A 91 53.91 -63.90 -16.60
CA GLU A 91 53.48 -62.56 -16.99
C GLU A 91 52.44 -62.68 -18.09
N ILE A 92 51.22 -62.22 -17.86
CA ILE A 92 50.12 -62.33 -18.82
C ILE A 92 49.69 -60.94 -19.24
N LYS A 93 49.77 -60.64 -20.53
CA LYS A 93 49.39 -59.36 -21.13
C LYS A 93 48.22 -59.58 -22.08
N ARG A 94 47.14 -58.83 -21.86
CA ARG A 94 46.14 -58.58 -22.91
C ARG A 94 46.66 -57.43 -23.78
N THR A 95 46.87 -57.66 -25.06
CA THR A 95 47.40 -56.63 -25.97
C THR A 95 46.41 -55.49 -26.18
N ALA A 96 46.89 -54.36 -26.71
CA ALA A 96 46.02 -53.27 -27.15
C ALA A 96 45.11 -53.67 -28.34
N GLY A 97 45.52 -54.66 -29.13
CA GLY A 97 44.74 -55.19 -30.26
C GLY A 97 43.67 -56.23 -29.88
N SER A 98 43.65 -56.71 -28.63
CA SER A 98 42.65 -57.67 -28.15
C SER A 98 41.31 -56.99 -27.85
N THR A 99 40.24 -57.43 -28.51
CA THR A 99 38.89 -56.85 -28.39
C THR A 99 38.02 -57.53 -27.34
N ALA A 100 38.47 -58.62 -26.72
CA ALA A 100 37.68 -59.38 -25.75
C ALA A 100 38.49 -59.77 -24.50
N ASN A 101 37.79 -60.05 -23.41
CA ASN A 101 38.39 -60.34 -22.10
C ASN A 101 39.32 -61.56 -22.14
N VAL A 102 40.38 -61.50 -21.34
CA VAL A 102 41.26 -62.63 -21.05
C VAL A 102 41.04 -63.01 -19.59
N THR A 103 40.54 -64.21 -19.36
CA THR A 103 40.29 -64.75 -18.02
C THR A 103 41.46 -65.63 -17.62
N VAL A 104 42.18 -65.27 -16.57
CA VAL A 104 43.18 -66.14 -15.95
C VAL A 104 42.47 -67.06 -14.97
N THR A 105 42.39 -68.33 -15.30
CA THR A 105 41.59 -69.34 -14.59
C THR A 105 42.43 -70.01 -13.50
N ALA A 106 42.19 -69.60 -12.26
CA ALA A 106 42.69 -70.18 -11.00
C ALA A 106 42.01 -69.45 -9.82
N THR A 107 42.27 -69.89 -8.59
CA THR A 107 42.03 -69.04 -7.41
C THR A 107 43.28 -68.20 -7.15
N ILE A 108 43.17 -66.88 -7.33
CA ILE A 108 44.29 -65.93 -7.24
C ILE A 108 43.96 -64.91 -6.15
N ASP A 109 44.79 -64.80 -5.11
CA ASP A 109 44.51 -63.98 -3.91
C ASP A 109 43.12 -64.22 -3.31
N GLY A 110 42.66 -65.48 -3.31
CA GLY A 110 41.34 -65.86 -2.81
C GLY A 110 40.16 -65.55 -3.74
N VAL A 111 40.40 -64.98 -4.92
CA VAL A 111 39.37 -64.69 -5.93
C VAL A 111 39.39 -65.75 -7.04
N ILE A 112 38.21 -66.32 -7.34
CA ILE A 112 38.06 -67.27 -8.45
C ILE A 112 38.09 -66.49 -9.77
N ASN A 113 39.10 -66.80 -10.58
CA ASN A 113 39.42 -66.16 -11.84
C ASN A 113 39.83 -64.69 -11.71
N TYR A 114 40.88 -64.31 -12.43
CA TYR A 114 41.26 -62.91 -12.59
C TYR A 114 41.07 -62.48 -14.04
N VAL A 115 40.27 -61.45 -14.28
CA VAL A 115 39.87 -61.05 -15.64
C VAL A 115 40.58 -59.76 -16.05
N LEU A 116 41.34 -59.81 -17.15
CA LEU A 116 41.89 -58.64 -17.82
C LEU A 116 40.80 -58.04 -18.73
N THR A 117 40.11 -57.03 -18.21
CA THR A 117 38.92 -56.42 -18.84
C THR A 117 39.24 -55.27 -19.78
N GLN A 118 40.39 -54.62 -19.65
CA GLN A 118 40.80 -53.52 -20.52
C GLN A 118 41.95 -53.95 -21.46
N ALA A 119 41.88 -53.49 -22.71
CA ALA A 119 42.96 -53.69 -23.67
C ALA A 119 44.25 -53.04 -23.15
N GLY A 120 45.37 -53.75 -23.23
CA GLY A 120 46.63 -53.29 -22.64
C GLY A 120 46.80 -53.59 -21.15
N GLN A 121 45.87 -54.23 -20.46
CA GLN A 121 46.11 -54.70 -19.08
C GLN A 121 47.08 -55.89 -19.02
N SER A 122 47.84 -55.98 -17.94
CA SER A 122 48.70 -57.13 -17.63
C SER A 122 48.65 -57.48 -16.16
N VAL A 123 48.94 -58.74 -15.87
CA VAL A 123 49.12 -59.24 -14.52
C VAL A 123 50.38 -60.10 -14.45
N THR A 124 51.13 -59.99 -13.37
CA THR A 124 52.12 -60.99 -13.00
C THR A 124 51.49 -61.88 -11.94
N VAL A 125 51.43 -63.18 -12.18
CA VAL A 125 50.97 -64.16 -11.21
C VAL A 125 52.13 -65.04 -10.80
N PHE A 126 52.18 -65.42 -9.53
CA PHE A 126 53.22 -66.30 -8.99
C PHE A 126 52.64 -67.27 -7.97
N SER A 127 53.19 -68.48 -7.92
CA SER A 127 52.79 -69.51 -6.96
C SER A 127 53.66 -69.44 -5.72
N ASP A 128 53.04 -69.45 -4.54
CA ASP A 128 53.73 -69.62 -3.25
C ASP A 128 53.86 -71.11 -2.83
N GLY A 129 53.42 -72.04 -3.70
CA GLY A 129 53.36 -73.48 -3.42
C GLY A 129 52.06 -73.95 -2.77
N THR A 130 51.14 -73.04 -2.46
CA THR A 130 49.78 -73.36 -1.96
C THR A 130 48.71 -72.65 -2.78
N ASN A 131 48.91 -71.36 -3.05
CA ASN A 131 48.00 -70.46 -3.75
C ASN A 131 48.71 -69.78 -4.92
N TRP A 132 47.90 -69.32 -5.89
CA TRP A 132 48.35 -68.28 -6.81
C TRP A 132 48.14 -66.92 -6.16
N LEU A 133 49.16 -66.09 -6.23
CA LEU A 133 49.14 -64.69 -5.83
C LEU A 133 49.35 -63.83 -7.06
N LYS A 134 48.85 -62.59 -7.05
CA LYS A 134 49.18 -61.64 -8.12
C LYS A 134 49.98 -60.48 -7.58
N ARG A 135 50.81 -59.94 -8.46
CA ARG A 135 51.36 -58.61 -8.32
C ARG A 135 50.62 -57.73 -9.30
N ASP A 136 49.69 -56.95 -8.79
CA ASP A 136 48.98 -55.95 -9.60
C ASP A 136 50.01 -54.95 -10.14
N GLY A 137 49.90 -54.63 -11.43
CA GLY A 137 50.71 -53.62 -12.08
C GLY A 137 50.25 -52.22 -11.68
N GLY A 138 50.51 -51.79 -10.45
CA GLY A 138 50.48 -50.38 -10.02
C GLY A 138 49.16 -49.60 -10.15
N GLY A 139 48.02 -50.25 -10.40
CA GLY A 139 46.73 -49.59 -10.52
C GLY A 139 45.70 -50.13 -9.52
N ASP A 140 44.89 -49.23 -8.98
CA ASP A 140 43.45 -49.43 -8.77
C ASP A 140 42.91 -49.63 -7.34
N ALA A 141 43.73 -49.62 -6.28
CA ALA A 141 43.22 -49.54 -4.90
C ALA A 141 43.18 -48.11 -4.32
N SER A 142 44.04 -47.20 -4.79
CA SER A 142 44.20 -45.85 -4.21
C SER A 142 43.62 -44.71 -5.05
N ASN A 143 43.13 -44.99 -6.26
CA ASN A 143 42.52 -43.98 -7.14
C ASN A 143 41.03 -43.83 -6.85
N TRP A 144 40.49 -42.64 -7.09
CA TRP A 144 39.04 -42.44 -7.08
C TRP A 144 38.43 -43.02 -8.38
N SER A 145 37.55 -44.01 -8.24
CA SER A 145 36.91 -44.70 -9.37
C SER A 145 35.70 -43.93 -9.90
N ILE A 146 35.41 -44.04 -11.21
CA ILE A 146 34.22 -43.45 -11.85
C ILE A 146 32.89 -44.06 -11.40
N THR A 147 32.93 -45.24 -10.77
CA THR A 147 31.78 -45.89 -10.15
C THR A 147 31.76 -45.71 -8.62
N GLY A 148 32.69 -44.93 -8.08
CA GLY A 148 32.92 -44.78 -6.64
C GLY A 148 33.77 -45.89 -6.03
N ASN A 149 34.25 -45.63 -4.81
CA ASN A 149 35.08 -46.55 -4.02
C ASN A 149 34.25 -47.09 -2.83
N THR A 150 34.37 -48.38 -2.52
CA THR A 150 33.80 -48.98 -1.30
C THR A 150 34.83 -48.93 -0.16
N GLY A 151 34.37 -48.99 1.10
CA GLY A 151 35.25 -49.09 2.28
C GLY A 151 35.99 -47.81 2.69
N THR A 152 35.52 -46.63 2.26
CA THR A 152 36.13 -45.35 2.62
C THR A 152 35.84 -44.92 4.06
N ILE A 153 36.77 -44.19 4.68
CA ILE A 153 36.64 -43.55 6.00
C ILE A 153 36.81 -42.03 5.80
N ALA A 154 35.82 -41.23 6.22
CA ALA A 154 35.72 -39.80 5.89
C ALA A 154 36.93 -38.93 6.30
N GLY A 155 37.69 -39.34 7.33
CA GLY A 155 38.89 -38.61 7.79
C GLY A 155 40.18 -38.96 7.03
N THR A 156 40.22 -40.07 6.31
CA THR A 156 41.44 -40.56 5.62
C THR A 156 41.30 -40.63 4.10
N ASN A 157 40.08 -40.84 3.58
CA ASN A 157 39.83 -40.98 2.14
C ASN A 157 38.94 -39.84 1.66
N PHE A 158 39.42 -39.07 0.68
CA PHE A 158 38.65 -37.97 0.08
C PHE A 158 39.11 -37.72 -1.36
N LEU A 159 38.25 -37.05 -2.12
CA LEU A 159 38.59 -36.46 -3.40
C LEU A 159 38.96 -34.99 -3.17
N GLY A 160 40.22 -34.62 -3.39
CA GLY A 160 40.69 -33.26 -3.15
C GLY A 160 42.22 -33.15 -3.14
N THR A 161 42.70 -32.04 -2.59
CA THR A 161 44.12 -31.71 -2.39
C THR A 161 44.45 -31.73 -0.88
N THR A 162 45.71 -32.04 -0.53
CA THR A 162 46.23 -31.99 0.85
C THR A 162 47.04 -30.73 1.14
N ASP A 163 47.34 -29.95 0.11
CA ASP A 163 48.11 -28.71 0.15
C ASP A 163 47.23 -27.50 -0.18
N ALA A 164 47.81 -26.31 -0.18
CA ALA A 164 47.09 -25.05 -0.43
C ALA A 164 46.76 -24.81 -1.92
N ILE A 165 46.39 -25.87 -2.63
CA ILE A 165 46.03 -25.85 -4.05
C ILE A 165 44.53 -26.06 -4.21
N ASP A 166 43.95 -25.34 -5.16
CA ASP A 166 42.52 -25.39 -5.46
C ASP A 166 42.11 -26.74 -6.06
N PHE A 167 40.94 -27.23 -5.67
CA PHE A 167 40.32 -28.40 -6.29
C PHE A 167 39.46 -27.96 -7.49
N VAL A 168 39.73 -28.52 -8.67
CA VAL A 168 39.13 -28.08 -9.94
C VAL A 168 38.44 -29.23 -10.68
N LEU A 169 37.18 -29.03 -11.03
CA LEU A 169 36.38 -29.93 -11.86
C LEU A 169 36.24 -29.35 -13.27
N LYS A 170 36.60 -30.16 -14.28
CA LYS A 170 36.60 -29.80 -15.70
C LYS A 170 35.75 -30.73 -16.54
N THR A 171 35.12 -30.19 -17.57
CA THR A 171 34.51 -30.97 -18.66
C THR A 171 34.98 -30.43 -20.00
N SER A 172 35.36 -31.30 -20.94
CA SER A 172 35.95 -30.90 -22.23
C SER A 172 37.14 -29.93 -22.06
N GLY A 173 37.99 -30.15 -21.05
CA GLY A 173 39.12 -29.28 -20.71
C GLY A 173 38.76 -27.93 -20.08
N THR A 174 37.47 -27.57 -20.00
CA THR A 174 36.98 -26.30 -19.46
C THR A 174 36.62 -26.46 -17.99
N GLU A 175 37.05 -25.52 -17.15
CA GLU A 175 36.71 -25.47 -15.74
C GLU A 175 35.22 -25.17 -15.54
N ARG A 176 34.55 -26.00 -14.74
CA ARG A 176 33.12 -25.88 -14.43
C ARG A 176 32.88 -25.55 -12.97
N MET A 177 33.72 -26.06 -12.08
CA MET A 177 33.68 -25.78 -10.65
C MET A 177 35.10 -25.72 -10.09
N ARG A 178 35.32 -24.79 -9.16
CA ARG A 178 36.54 -24.68 -8.37
C ARG A 178 36.19 -24.53 -6.91
N ALA A 179 36.92 -25.23 -6.04
CA ALA A 179 37.00 -24.91 -4.63
C ALA A 179 38.38 -24.31 -4.36
N LEU A 180 38.43 -23.04 -3.96
CA LEU A 180 39.69 -22.41 -3.55
C LEU A 180 40.24 -23.13 -2.33
N SER A 181 41.56 -23.20 -2.21
CA SER A 181 42.21 -23.65 -0.97
C SER A 181 41.86 -22.80 0.25
N THR A 182 41.35 -21.58 0.02
CA THR A 182 40.79 -20.67 1.04
C THR A 182 39.31 -20.96 1.40
N GLY A 183 38.66 -21.91 0.72
CA GLY A 183 37.36 -22.46 1.07
C GLY A 183 36.13 -21.80 0.42
N ASN A 184 36.30 -21.03 -0.66
CA ASN A 184 35.19 -20.52 -1.47
C ASN A 184 34.97 -21.41 -2.70
N ILE A 185 33.72 -21.60 -3.11
CA ILE A 185 33.34 -22.41 -4.28
C ILE A 185 32.86 -21.51 -5.41
N GLY A 186 33.44 -21.68 -6.61
CA GLY A 186 33.01 -21.07 -7.86
C GLY A 186 32.34 -22.09 -8.78
N ILE A 187 31.25 -21.71 -9.46
CA ILE A 187 30.64 -22.47 -10.57
C ILE A 187 30.65 -21.57 -11.80
N ASN A 188 31.39 -21.99 -12.84
CA ASN A 188 31.83 -21.17 -13.98
C ASN A 188 32.56 -19.87 -13.57
N GLU A 189 33.09 -19.81 -12.35
CA GLU A 189 33.79 -18.68 -11.78
C GLU A 189 35.15 -19.12 -11.26
N THR A 190 36.22 -18.49 -11.74
CA THR A 190 37.61 -18.87 -11.40
C THR A 190 38.16 -18.11 -10.19
N SER A 191 37.54 -16.99 -9.81
CA SER A 191 37.92 -16.15 -8.66
C SER A 191 36.72 -15.88 -7.74
N PRO A 192 36.14 -16.91 -7.08
CA PRO A 192 34.97 -16.74 -6.24
C PRO A 192 35.25 -15.86 -5.02
N SER A 193 34.55 -14.72 -4.92
CA SER A 193 34.71 -13.73 -3.84
C SER A 193 33.82 -14.01 -2.62
N THR A 194 32.89 -14.96 -2.72
CA THR A 194 31.97 -15.39 -1.66
C THR A 194 31.99 -16.91 -1.52
N LYS A 195 31.38 -17.45 -0.46
CA LYS A 195 31.41 -18.89 -0.17
C LYS A 195 30.88 -19.76 -1.32
N LEU A 196 29.86 -19.26 -2.02
CA LEU A 196 29.37 -19.83 -3.28
C LEU A 196 29.18 -18.69 -4.27
N HIS A 197 29.96 -18.69 -5.35
CA HIS A 197 29.87 -17.72 -6.44
C HIS A 197 29.52 -18.47 -7.74
N VAL A 198 28.31 -18.30 -8.25
CA VAL A 198 27.85 -18.91 -9.49
C VAL A 198 27.74 -17.81 -10.54
N THR A 199 28.44 -17.96 -11.65
CA THR A 199 28.38 -17.00 -12.76
C THR A 199 27.88 -17.63 -14.05
N LEU A 200 27.24 -16.79 -14.86
CA LEU A 200 26.81 -17.11 -16.21
C LEU A 200 26.94 -15.84 -17.03
N SER A 201 27.70 -15.88 -18.11
CA SER A 201 27.78 -14.77 -19.06
C SER A 201 26.67 -14.91 -20.11
N SER A 202 25.77 -13.93 -20.20
CA SER A 202 24.78 -13.86 -21.28
C SER A 202 24.77 -12.49 -21.95
N ALA A 203 25.02 -12.49 -23.26
CA ALA A 203 24.93 -11.32 -24.11
C ALA A 203 23.50 -11.18 -24.68
N SER A 204 22.55 -10.84 -23.81
CA SER A 204 21.16 -10.44 -24.18
C SER A 204 20.09 -11.53 -24.33
N ALA A 205 20.28 -12.74 -23.80
CA ALA A 205 19.20 -13.73 -23.64
C ALA A 205 18.86 -13.94 -22.16
N SER A 206 17.58 -14.15 -21.85
CA SER A 206 17.14 -14.56 -20.50
C SER A 206 17.73 -15.94 -20.19
N THR A 207 18.77 -15.98 -19.37
CA THR A 207 19.41 -17.22 -18.92
C THR A 207 19.31 -17.30 -17.41
N MET A 208 19.08 -18.51 -16.86
CA MET A 208 18.97 -18.73 -15.41
C MET A 208 20.31 -19.27 -14.85
N PRO A 209 21.05 -18.50 -14.03
CA PRO A 209 22.31 -18.97 -13.45
C PRO A 209 22.12 -20.02 -12.35
N LEU A 210 20.96 -20.03 -11.67
CA LEU A 210 20.63 -20.98 -10.61
C LEU A 210 19.14 -21.33 -10.67
N ILE A 211 18.84 -22.61 -10.57
CA ILE A 211 17.49 -23.14 -10.34
C ILE A 211 17.50 -23.87 -9.00
N VAL A 212 16.61 -23.45 -8.09
CA VAL A 212 16.30 -24.20 -6.87
C VAL A 212 14.92 -24.80 -7.09
N GLN A 213 14.83 -26.13 -7.07
CA GLN A 213 13.59 -26.83 -7.40
C GLN A 213 13.35 -27.98 -6.43
N ASN A 214 12.09 -28.16 -6.06
CA ASN A 214 11.61 -29.34 -5.35
C ASN A 214 10.91 -30.24 -6.39
N ASN A 215 11.66 -31.18 -6.95
CA ASN A 215 11.19 -32.08 -8.00
C ASN A 215 10.82 -33.44 -7.41
N GLY A 216 9.67 -33.53 -6.74
CA GLY A 216 9.07 -34.81 -6.37
C GLY A 216 8.41 -35.41 -7.61
N GLY A 217 9.07 -36.35 -8.29
CA GLY A 217 8.62 -36.89 -9.59
C GLY A 217 7.17 -37.39 -9.58
N GLY A 218 6.24 -36.58 -10.09
CA GLY A 218 4.79 -36.83 -10.09
C GLY A 218 4.01 -35.53 -9.90
N ALA A 219 2.76 -35.47 -10.36
CA ALA A 219 1.90 -34.27 -10.41
C ALA A 219 2.11 -33.35 -9.19
N ASN A 220 2.65 -32.14 -9.42
CA ASN A 220 3.04 -31.17 -8.40
C ASN A 220 1.81 -30.81 -7.52
N PRO A 221 1.63 -31.44 -6.34
CA PRO A 221 0.39 -31.26 -5.57
C PRO A 221 0.35 -29.85 -4.97
N ALA A 222 -0.85 -29.33 -4.76
CA ALA A 222 -1.01 -28.08 -4.02
C ALA A 222 -0.34 -28.21 -2.63
N GLY A 223 0.44 -27.20 -2.24
CA GLY A 223 1.20 -27.17 -0.99
C GLY A 223 2.70 -27.45 -1.14
N THR A 224 3.20 -27.84 -2.31
CA THR A 224 4.65 -27.95 -2.52
C THR A 224 5.32 -26.59 -2.57
N GLU A 225 6.48 -26.49 -1.93
CA GLU A 225 7.20 -25.23 -1.78
C GLU A 225 8.70 -25.41 -2.02
N VAL A 226 9.32 -24.41 -2.62
CA VAL A 226 10.76 -24.20 -2.63
C VAL A 226 11.06 -22.99 -1.77
N VAL A 227 11.99 -23.12 -0.83
CA VAL A 227 12.35 -22.06 0.12
C VAL A 227 13.83 -21.73 0.00
N LEU A 228 14.13 -20.44 -0.20
CA LEU A 228 15.44 -19.87 0.11
C LEU A 228 15.37 -19.26 1.51
N ARG A 229 16.05 -19.91 2.46
CA ARG A 229 16.12 -19.45 3.85
C ARG A 229 17.34 -18.57 4.08
N LEU A 230 17.12 -17.40 4.66
CA LEU A 230 18.13 -16.45 5.10
C LEU A 230 18.13 -16.40 6.63
N SER A 231 19.18 -16.90 7.28
CA SER A 231 19.30 -16.84 8.74
C SER A 231 20.68 -16.35 9.19
N PRO A 232 20.75 -15.34 10.08
CA PRO A 232 22.00 -14.92 10.70
C PRO A 232 22.33 -15.72 11.97
N SER A 233 21.70 -16.87 12.21
CA SER A 233 21.81 -17.59 13.48
C SER A 233 22.09 -19.08 13.29
N SER A 234 22.62 -19.72 14.33
CA SER A 234 22.75 -21.18 14.41
C SER A 234 21.42 -21.92 14.57
N SER A 235 20.30 -21.20 14.73
CA SER A 235 18.95 -21.75 14.81
C SER A 235 18.07 -21.20 13.67
N PRO A 236 18.33 -21.63 12.42
CA PRO A 236 17.67 -21.05 11.23
C PRO A 236 16.17 -21.30 11.19
N THR A 237 15.68 -22.29 11.92
CA THR A 237 14.25 -22.61 12.05
C THR A 237 13.49 -21.64 12.95
N LEU A 238 14.16 -20.88 13.82
CA LEU A 238 13.54 -19.94 14.77
C LEU A 238 13.87 -18.47 14.47
N ARG A 239 14.96 -18.22 13.74
CA ARG A 239 15.52 -16.88 13.53
C ARG A 239 15.95 -16.74 12.07
N GLY A 240 14.99 -16.90 11.17
CA GLY A 240 15.19 -16.78 9.73
C GLY A 240 14.17 -15.85 9.07
N ALA A 241 14.42 -15.58 7.80
CA ALA A 241 13.44 -15.08 6.86
C ALA A 241 13.48 -15.98 5.63
N ASP A 242 12.31 -16.25 5.06
CA ASP A 242 12.16 -17.15 3.93
C ASP A 242 11.60 -16.37 2.74
N ILE A 243 12.20 -16.61 1.57
CA ILE A 243 11.60 -16.27 0.27
C ILE A 243 11.24 -17.59 -0.37
N SER A 244 9.97 -17.78 -0.73
CA SER A 244 9.51 -19.06 -1.23
C SER A 244 8.58 -18.95 -2.43
N ALA A 245 8.59 -20.00 -3.24
CA ALA A 245 7.63 -20.24 -4.31
C ALA A 245 6.76 -21.42 -3.90
N LEU A 246 5.47 -21.16 -3.65
CA LEU A 246 4.47 -22.16 -3.26
C LEU A 246 3.57 -22.46 -4.45
N ASN A 247 3.42 -23.73 -4.78
CA ASN A 247 2.34 -24.19 -5.64
C ASN A 247 1.02 -24.23 -4.85
N ASN A 248 0.07 -23.38 -5.20
CA ASN A 248 -1.23 -23.30 -4.52
C ASN A 248 -2.33 -24.13 -5.23
N GLY A 249 -1.96 -24.94 -6.24
CA GLY A 249 -2.87 -25.73 -7.09
C GLY A 249 -2.97 -25.18 -8.52
N LEU A 250 -3.45 -25.98 -9.47
CA LEU A 250 -3.66 -25.63 -10.89
C LEU A 250 -2.48 -24.93 -11.63
N ASN A 251 -1.25 -25.08 -11.13
CA ASN A 251 -0.04 -24.38 -11.58
C ASN A 251 0.06 -22.89 -11.19
N ASP A 252 -0.79 -22.42 -10.27
CA ASP A 252 -0.62 -21.11 -9.66
C ASP A 252 0.54 -21.15 -8.65
N ILE A 253 1.60 -20.39 -8.96
CA ILE A 253 2.76 -20.25 -8.10
C ILE A 253 2.66 -18.93 -7.34
N ASP A 254 2.43 -19.01 -6.04
CA ASP A 254 2.49 -17.88 -5.14
C ASP A 254 3.95 -17.63 -4.73
N MET A 255 4.37 -16.36 -4.74
CA MET A 255 5.62 -15.94 -4.11
C MET A 255 5.34 -15.44 -2.69
N LYS A 256 6.06 -15.95 -1.70
CA LYS A 256 5.89 -15.55 -0.31
C LYS A 256 7.16 -14.97 0.28
N PHE A 257 6.96 -14.05 1.22
CA PHE A 257 7.98 -13.51 2.10
C PHE A 257 7.54 -13.75 3.54
N SER A 258 8.33 -14.53 4.26
CA SER A 258 8.08 -14.87 5.66
C SER A 258 9.19 -14.34 6.54
N THR A 259 8.85 -13.79 7.70
CA THR A 259 9.83 -13.30 8.68
C THR A 259 9.56 -13.89 10.06
N GLY A 260 10.64 -14.23 10.77
CA GLY A 260 10.59 -14.68 12.16
C GLY A 260 10.73 -13.52 13.14
N SER A 261 10.07 -13.65 14.29
CA SER A 261 10.23 -12.75 15.44
C SER A 261 10.29 -13.57 16.73
N GLY A 262 11.45 -14.17 16.99
CA GLY A 262 11.66 -15.06 18.14
C GLY A 262 11.01 -16.45 18.02
N ALA A 263 10.47 -16.78 16.85
CA ALA A 263 9.84 -18.05 16.51
C ALA A 263 9.97 -18.31 15.01
N ALA A 264 9.51 -19.49 14.56
CA ALA A 264 9.54 -19.88 13.15
C ALA A 264 8.95 -18.79 12.23
N PRO A 265 9.57 -18.53 11.05
CA PRO A 265 9.09 -17.50 10.14
C PRO A 265 7.62 -17.72 9.78
N THR A 266 6.84 -16.64 9.82
CA THR A 266 5.43 -16.65 9.39
C THR A 266 5.28 -15.76 8.17
N GLU A 267 4.37 -16.11 7.29
CA GLU A 267 4.08 -15.34 6.09
C GLU A 267 3.64 -13.92 6.43
N LYS A 268 4.31 -12.93 5.82
CA LYS A 268 3.99 -11.50 5.97
C LYS A 268 3.55 -10.87 4.66
N VAL A 269 4.10 -11.30 3.54
CA VAL A 269 3.71 -10.83 2.21
C VAL A 269 3.54 -12.02 1.28
N ARG A 270 2.46 -12.01 0.50
CA ARG A 270 2.20 -12.96 -0.58
C ARG A 270 1.97 -12.21 -1.88
N ILE A 271 2.48 -12.74 -2.98
CA ILE A 271 2.06 -12.38 -4.34
C ILE A 271 1.48 -13.65 -4.95
N MET A 272 0.18 -13.66 -5.23
CA MET A 272 -0.47 -14.82 -5.84
C MET A 272 -0.05 -14.98 -7.30
N GLY A 273 -0.18 -16.18 -7.86
CA GLY A 273 0.06 -16.43 -9.30
C GLY A 273 -0.75 -15.50 -10.24
N LEU A 274 -1.93 -15.04 -9.79
CA LEU A 274 -2.79 -14.06 -10.51
C LEU A 274 -2.40 -12.58 -10.28
N GLY A 275 -1.32 -12.32 -9.53
CA GLY A 275 -0.74 -11.01 -9.30
C GLY A 275 -1.37 -10.18 -8.18
N ASN A 276 -2.17 -10.78 -7.30
CA ASN A 276 -2.68 -10.09 -6.11
C ASN A 276 -1.64 -10.11 -4.98
N VAL A 277 -1.40 -8.96 -4.35
CA VAL A 277 -0.45 -8.82 -3.24
C VAL A 277 -1.22 -8.77 -1.92
N GLY A 278 -0.94 -9.71 -1.03
CA GLY A 278 -1.42 -9.71 0.35
C GLY A 278 -0.32 -9.29 1.31
N ILE A 279 -0.62 -8.38 2.23
CA ILE A 279 0.21 -8.10 3.41
C ILE A 279 -0.57 -8.58 4.63
N ASN A 280 -0.01 -9.57 5.33
CA ASN A 280 -0.59 -10.24 6.49
C ASN A 280 -1.96 -10.90 6.20
N THR A 281 -2.13 -11.37 4.96
CA THR A 281 -3.25 -12.22 4.52
C THR A 281 -2.77 -13.20 3.46
N SER A 282 -3.22 -14.45 3.56
CA SER A 282 -2.91 -15.51 2.60
C SER A 282 -3.91 -15.58 1.43
N ALA A 283 -5.02 -14.85 1.52
CA ALA A 283 -6.08 -14.82 0.51
C ALA A 283 -6.41 -13.36 0.11
N PRO A 284 -5.49 -12.64 -0.56
CA PRO A 284 -5.75 -11.29 -1.03
C PRO A 284 -6.85 -11.28 -2.11
N THR A 285 -7.95 -10.56 -1.84
CA THR A 285 -9.10 -10.42 -2.75
C THR A 285 -8.96 -9.24 -3.71
N SER A 286 -7.86 -8.49 -3.60
CA SER A 286 -7.56 -7.31 -4.42
C SER A 286 -6.07 -7.26 -4.78
N LYS A 287 -5.69 -6.35 -5.69
CA LYS A 287 -4.29 -6.22 -6.13
C LYS A 287 -3.31 -5.88 -5.01
N LEU A 288 -3.76 -5.12 -4.01
CA LEU A 288 -3.06 -4.92 -2.75
C LEU A 288 -4.08 -5.02 -1.61
N HIS A 289 -3.99 -6.09 -0.82
CA HIS A 289 -4.82 -6.32 0.36
C HIS A 289 -3.94 -6.30 1.60
N VAL A 290 -4.01 -5.23 2.38
CA VAL A 290 -3.26 -5.09 3.64
C VAL A 290 -4.22 -5.34 4.80
N ILE A 291 -3.93 -6.33 5.64
CA ILE A 291 -4.73 -6.61 6.84
C ILE A 291 -3.91 -6.38 8.09
N ALA A 292 -4.38 -5.50 8.96
CA ALA A 292 -3.86 -5.38 10.31
C ALA A 292 -4.71 -6.24 11.25
N ASN A 293 -4.30 -7.49 11.44
CA ASN A 293 -4.84 -8.35 12.49
C ASN A 293 -4.05 -8.10 13.78
N ASP A 294 -4.63 -8.41 14.94
CA ASP A 294 -4.09 -8.16 16.29
C ASP A 294 -4.37 -6.77 16.87
N ALA A 295 -4.63 -6.74 18.19
CA ALA A 295 -4.76 -5.53 18.98
C ALA A 295 -3.48 -4.68 18.89
N LYS A 296 -3.64 -3.38 18.63
CA LYS A 296 -2.53 -2.42 18.60
C LYS A 296 -2.45 -1.72 19.96
N THR A 297 -1.29 -1.82 20.62
CA THR A 297 -1.05 -1.22 21.95
C THR A 297 -0.43 0.18 21.87
N THR A 298 -0.12 0.65 20.67
CA THR A 298 0.42 2.00 20.35
C THR A 298 -0.19 2.52 19.05
N ASN A 299 0.02 3.80 18.72
CA ASN A 299 -0.38 4.38 17.43
C ASN A 299 0.10 3.51 16.27
N TYR A 300 -0.82 3.19 15.36
CA TYR A 300 -0.57 2.31 14.25
C TYR A 300 -1.26 2.85 13.00
N ALA A 301 -0.50 2.96 11.91
CA ALA A 301 -1.04 3.21 10.59
C ALA A 301 -0.99 1.89 9.82
N GLY A 302 -2.14 1.40 9.34
CA GLY A 302 -2.19 0.22 8.47
C GLY A 302 -1.39 0.43 7.19
N THR A 303 -1.61 1.58 6.56
CA THR A 303 -0.85 2.04 5.38
C THR A 303 -0.47 3.51 5.60
N PHE A 304 0.81 3.84 5.51
CA PHE A 304 1.31 5.22 5.63
C PHE A 304 2.02 5.61 4.33
N LEU A 305 1.48 6.61 3.62
CA LEU A 305 2.00 7.11 2.35
C LEU A 305 2.52 8.54 2.55
N SER A 306 3.83 8.74 2.49
CA SER A 306 4.48 10.03 2.73
C SER A 306 5.31 10.46 1.52
N ASN A 307 5.12 11.72 1.09
CA ASN A 307 5.91 12.36 0.04
C ASN A 307 6.63 13.58 0.62
N THR A 308 7.91 13.43 0.95
CA THR A 308 8.77 14.45 1.58
C THR A 308 9.65 15.22 0.58
N ALA A 309 9.45 15.03 -0.72
CA ALA A 309 10.29 15.63 -1.74
C ALA A 309 10.27 17.17 -1.65
N THR A 310 11.41 17.83 -1.84
CA THR A 310 11.55 19.29 -1.94
C THR A 310 11.67 19.73 -3.40
N SER A 311 11.20 20.93 -3.75
CA SER A 311 11.35 21.50 -5.10
C SER A 311 12.20 22.77 -5.05
N SER A 312 13.08 22.96 -6.03
CA SER A 312 13.75 24.25 -6.30
C SER A 312 13.07 25.06 -7.42
N THR A 313 12.04 24.51 -8.08
CA THR A 313 11.24 25.16 -9.12
C THR A 313 9.81 25.40 -8.65
N SER A 314 9.23 26.52 -9.07
CA SER A 314 7.95 27.06 -8.59
C SER A 314 6.69 26.27 -8.99
N SER A 315 6.80 25.30 -9.92
CA SER A 315 5.62 24.64 -10.51
C SER A 315 5.77 23.12 -10.59
N ILE A 316 5.74 22.43 -9.44
CA ILE A 316 5.64 20.96 -9.40
C ILE A 316 4.43 20.48 -8.58
N TYR A 317 3.76 19.44 -9.08
CA TYR A 317 2.69 18.76 -8.36
C TYR A 317 3.26 17.55 -7.61
N LYS A 318 3.03 17.48 -6.29
CA LYS A 318 3.41 16.33 -5.45
C LYS A 318 2.16 15.63 -4.96
N LYS A 319 2.12 14.32 -5.10
CA LYS A 319 1.01 13.47 -4.64
C LYS A 319 1.57 12.41 -3.69
N GLY A 320 0.93 12.25 -2.53
CA GLY A 320 1.23 11.17 -1.57
C GLY A 320 0.43 9.90 -1.87
N LEU A 321 -0.80 10.07 -2.35
CA LEU A 321 -1.66 9.02 -2.90
C LEU A 321 -2.39 9.62 -4.11
N GLU A 322 -2.18 9.03 -5.28
CA GLU A 322 -2.93 9.34 -6.50
C GLU A 322 -3.81 8.15 -6.85
N ILE A 323 -5.10 8.38 -7.06
CA ILE A 323 -6.07 7.33 -7.37
C ILE A 323 -6.70 7.68 -8.72
N THR A 324 -6.39 6.87 -9.73
CA THR A 324 -6.77 7.09 -11.13
C THR A 324 -7.44 5.84 -11.70
N SER A 325 -8.57 6.01 -12.38
CA SER A 325 -9.29 4.91 -13.07
C SER A 325 -9.50 5.29 -14.54
N THR A 326 -8.93 4.52 -15.48
CA THR A 326 -8.99 4.80 -16.93
C THR A 326 -9.27 3.51 -17.71
N GLY A 327 -10.34 3.49 -18.52
CA GLY A 327 -10.72 2.35 -19.39
C GLY A 327 -12.22 2.39 -19.75
N THR A 328 -12.61 1.81 -20.89
CA THR A 328 -14.02 1.77 -21.35
C THR A 328 -14.77 0.60 -20.72
N TRP A 329 -15.84 0.86 -19.95
CA TRP A 329 -16.62 -0.16 -19.24
C TRP A 329 -18.07 -0.15 -19.77
N ASN A 330 -18.60 -1.30 -20.18
CA ASN A 330 -19.89 -1.43 -20.90
C ASN A 330 -21.02 -2.11 -20.08
N GLY A 331 -20.85 -2.25 -18.75
CA GLY A 331 -21.84 -2.85 -17.84
C GLY A 331 -22.69 -1.83 -17.06
N THR A 332 -23.93 -2.17 -16.75
CA THR A 332 -24.99 -1.26 -16.21
C THR A 332 -24.93 -0.96 -14.70
N THR A 333 -23.98 -1.53 -13.94
CA THR A 333 -23.88 -1.40 -12.46
C THR A 333 -22.47 -1.09 -11.93
N ALA A 334 -21.56 -0.58 -12.75
CA ALA A 334 -20.18 -0.28 -12.34
C ALA A 334 -20.06 1.07 -11.58
N ALA A 335 -19.26 1.10 -10.50
CA ALA A 335 -18.94 2.31 -9.73
C ALA A 335 -17.42 2.45 -9.50
N ASN A 336 -16.87 3.65 -9.73
CA ASN A 336 -15.48 3.98 -9.37
C ASN A 336 -15.47 4.64 -7.99
N ILE A 337 -14.76 4.06 -7.03
CA ILE A 337 -14.64 4.61 -5.67
C ILE A 337 -13.17 4.89 -5.39
N GLY A 338 -12.81 6.17 -5.19
CA GLY A 338 -11.44 6.58 -4.91
C GLY A 338 -11.02 6.31 -3.47
N LEU A 339 -11.82 6.79 -2.50
CA LEU A 339 -11.64 6.54 -1.07
C LEU A 339 -12.95 5.96 -0.52
N HIS A 340 -12.95 4.68 -0.15
CA HIS A 340 -14.10 4.00 0.45
C HIS A 340 -13.83 3.77 1.94
N VAL A 341 -14.63 4.39 2.81
CA VAL A 341 -14.62 4.13 4.25
C VAL A 341 -15.86 3.28 4.55
N SER A 342 -15.68 1.98 4.81
CA SER A 342 -16.78 1.08 5.19
C SER A 342 -17.33 1.47 6.57
N SER A 343 -18.59 1.12 6.88
CA SER A 343 -19.20 1.36 8.19
C SER A 343 -18.28 0.87 9.32
N VAL A 344 -17.64 1.81 9.99
CA VAL A 344 -16.80 1.55 11.14
C VAL A 344 -17.69 1.13 12.30
N THR A 345 -17.45 -0.08 12.83
CA THR A 345 -18.21 -0.65 13.94
C THR A 345 -17.23 -0.98 15.05
N GLY A 346 -17.53 -0.53 16.28
CA GLY A 346 -16.58 -0.52 17.39
C GLY A 346 -15.72 0.75 17.44
N GLY A 347 -15.18 1.06 18.64
CA GLY A 347 -14.47 2.32 18.92
C GLY A 347 -15.39 3.47 19.35
N THR A 348 -14.86 4.44 20.10
CA THR A 348 -15.61 5.61 20.61
C THR A 348 -15.63 6.79 19.63
N SER A 349 -14.88 6.75 18.52
CA SER A 349 -14.84 7.81 17.50
C SER A 349 -14.59 7.21 16.13
N ASN A 350 -15.62 7.29 15.29
CA ASN A 350 -15.68 6.75 13.96
C ASN A 350 -15.71 7.93 12.99
N TYR A 351 -14.58 8.21 12.36
CA TYR A 351 -14.45 9.33 11.44
C TYR A 351 -14.54 8.82 10.00
N ASP A 352 -15.60 9.20 9.28
CA ASP A 352 -15.72 9.01 7.82
C ASP A 352 -15.05 10.15 7.01
N ALA A 353 -14.44 11.11 7.72
CA ALA A 353 -14.17 12.47 7.25
C ALA A 353 -13.17 12.59 6.08
N ILE A 354 -13.46 13.57 5.20
CA ILE A 354 -12.70 13.88 3.98
C ILE A 354 -11.96 15.21 4.13
N PHE A 355 -10.64 15.18 3.93
CA PHE A 355 -9.75 16.33 3.84
C PHE A 355 -9.42 16.60 2.37
N ASN A 356 -10.00 17.62 1.77
CA ASN A 356 -9.76 17.95 0.36
C ASN A 356 -8.64 19.00 0.23
N GLY A 357 -7.55 18.61 -0.42
CA GLY A 357 -6.53 19.54 -0.90
C GLY A 357 -7.18 20.55 -1.84
N GLY A 358 -7.00 21.84 -1.55
CA GLY A 358 -7.84 22.94 -2.06
C GLY A 358 -8.59 23.66 -0.94
N GLY A 359 -8.57 23.11 0.28
CA GLY A 359 -9.08 23.74 1.48
C GLY A 359 -10.58 23.51 1.72
N TYR A 360 -11.11 22.38 1.23
CA TYR A 360 -12.52 21.96 1.40
C TYR A 360 -12.61 20.70 2.27
N VAL A 361 -13.59 20.58 3.17
CA VAL A 361 -13.75 19.43 4.09
C VAL A 361 -15.19 18.97 4.10
N GLY A 362 -15.40 17.65 3.99
CA GLY A 362 -16.71 17.02 4.03
C GLY A 362 -16.84 16.10 5.26
N ILE A 363 -17.86 16.30 6.12
CA ILE A 363 -18.08 15.47 7.32
C ILE A 363 -19.45 14.80 7.25
N ASN A 364 -19.46 13.46 7.22
CA ASN A 364 -20.65 12.65 6.89
C ASN A 364 -21.34 13.09 5.59
N ASN A 365 -20.60 13.85 4.79
CA ASN A 365 -21.05 14.54 3.60
C ASN A 365 -19.87 14.61 2.67
N ILE A 366 -19.96 13.77 1.66
CA ILE A 366 -18.88 13.53 0.73
C ILE A 366 -18.85 14.54 -0.42
N LYS A 367 -19.75 15.53 -0.44
CA LYS A 367 -19.83 16.56 -1.49
C LYS A 367 -19.92 17.95 -0.92
N PRO A 368 -18.81 18.47 -0.35
CA PRO A 368 -18.79 19.82 0.13
C PRO A 368 -19.12 20.88 -0.93
N ARG A 369 -20.25 21.58 -0.73
CA ARG A 369 -20.68 22.71 -1.57
C ARG A 369 -20.01 24.02 -1.16
N GLU A 370 -19.29 23.98 -0.04
CA GLU A 370 -18.49 25.05 0.57
C GLU A 370 -17.20 24.46 1.14
N ARG A 371 -16.23 25.30 1.50
CA ARG A 371 -14.95 24.87 2.13
C ARG A 371 -15.16 23.96 3.36
N LEU A 372 -16.33 23.98 3.97
CA LEU A 372 -16.78 22.95 4.88
C LEU A 372 -18.26 22.63 4.62
N HIS A 373 -18.61 21.37 4.45
CA HIS A 373 -20.01 20.92 4.32
C HIS A 373 -20.21 19.64 5.12
N VAL A 374 -21.25 19.64 5.93
CA VAL A 374 -21.56 18.56 6.87
C VAL A 374 -23.02 18.16 6.63
N SER A 375 -23.29 16.86 6.51
CA SER A 375 -24.64 16.29 6.35
C SER A 375 -24.97 15.57 7.65
N GLY A 376 -25.77 16.24 8.45
CA GLY A 376 -25.98 15.90 9.84
C GLY A 376 -26.04 17.18 10.66
N ASN A 377 -26.35 17.06 11.94
CA ASN A 377 -26.36 18.23 12.80
C ASN A 377 -24.94 18.81 12.88
N ILE A 378 -24.75 20.04 12.40
CA ILE A 378 -23.56 20.83 12.68
C ILE A 378 -23.75 21.42 14.07
N GLN A 379 -23.29 20.71 15.08
CA GLN A 379 -23.31 21.24 16.42
C GLN A 379 -22.23 22.32 16.56
N LEU A 380 -22.65 23.58 16.64
CA LEU A 380 -21.78 24.70 16.98
C LEU A 380 -21.83 24.90 18.50
N GLY A 381 -20.91 24.27 19.23
CA GLY A 381 -20.94 24.20 20.70
C GLY A 381 -21.80 23.04 21.22
N ASP A 382 -21.37 22.41 22.31
CA ASP A 382 -21.81 21.11 22.82
C ASP A 382 -23.26 20.97 23.32
N SER A 383 -23.68 19.71 23.50
CA SER A 383 -25.07 19.27 23.62
C SER A 383 -25.64 19.56 25.01
N MET A 384 -26.10 20.79 25.20
CA MET A 384 -26.95 21.16 26.33
C MET A 384 -28.23 21.83 25.82
N ALA A 385 -29.31 21.49 26.52
CA ALA A 385 -30.70 21.73 26.18
C ALA A 385 -31.04 23.19 25.79
N THR A 386 -32.22 23.31 25.19
CA THR A 386 -32.96 24.51 24.80
C THR A 386 -32.57 25.12 23.44
N VAL A 387 -33.42 24.82 22.45
CA VAL A 387 -33.42 25.36 21.08
C VAL A 387 -33.61 26.88 21.13
N ALA A 388 -32.51 27.59 21.37
CA ALA A 388 -32.52 29.03 21.56
C ALA A 388 -31.70 29.78 20.49
N THR A 389 -31.28 29.10 19.44
CA THR A 389 -31.00 29.46 18.02
C THR A 389 -30.65 28.15 17.36
N GLY A 390 -31.32 27.75 16.27
CA GLY A 390 -30.81 26.65 15.46
C GLY A 390 -29.37 26.94 15.03
N ASN A 391 -28.59 25.89 14.76
CA ASN A 391 -27.21 25.97 14.27
C ASN A 391 -27.05 27.08 13.20
N ARG A 392 -26.07 27.97 13.37
CA ARG A 392 -25.82 29.12 12.48
C ARG A 392 -25.14 28.68 11.18
N LEU A 393 -25.55 29.28 10.07
CA LEU A 393 -25.14 28.99 8.71
C LEU A 393 -24.83 30.33 8.00
N GLU A 394 -23.64 30.46 7.40
CA GLU A 394 -23.10 31.71 6.83
C GLU A 394 -22.83 31.53 5.33
N PHE A 395 -23.27 32.48 4.50
CA PHE A 395 -23.11 32.46 3.05
C PHE A 395 -22.68 33.84 2.55
N SER A 396 -21.40 34.02 2.21
CA SER A 396 -20.98 35.16 1.40
C SER A 396 -19.70 34.84 0.62
N GLN A 397 -19.71 35.12 -0.69
CA GLN A 397 -18.50 35.34 -1.49
C GLN A 397 -18.58 36.79 -2.00
N PHE A 398 -17.67 37.66 -1.57
CA PHE A 398 -17.58 39.03 -2.06
C PHE A 398 -17.26 38.99 -3.56
N TYR A 399 -18.14 39.51 -4.42
CA TYR A 399 -17.75 40.54 -5.40
C TYR A 399 -18.97 41.14 -6.13
N ASN A 400 -19.12 42.44 -5.88
CA ASN A 400 -19.86 43.50 -6.58
C ASN A 400 -21.38 43.36 -6.73
N ASN A 401 -22.02 43.87 -5.66
CA ASN A 401 -23.20 44.75 -5.67
C ASN A 401 -24.53 44.15 -5.19
N SER A 402 -24.52 43.30 -4.16
CA SER A 402 -25.56 43.19 -3.10
C SER A 402 -25.21 42.03 -2.15
N ASP A 403 -24.50 42.27 -1.05
CA ASP A 403 -24.07 41.20 -0.12
C ASP A 403 -24.80 41.31 1.24
N PRO A 404 -25.94 40.62 1.47
CA PRO A 404 -26.56 40.63 2.78
C PRO A 404 -25.92 39.64 3.76
N VAL A 405 -25.59 40.10 4.98
CA VAL A 405 -25.24 39.21 6.11
C VAL A 405 -26.50 38.96 6.93
N ALA A 406 -26.95 37.70 6.99
CA ALA A 406 -28.18 37.32 7.68
C ALA A 406 -27.94 36.27 8.78
N ILE A 407 -28.51 36.51 9.97
CA ILE A 407 -28.63 35.50 11.04
C ILE A 407 -30.10 35.39 11.41
N TYR A 408 -30.69 34.22 11.21
CA TYR A 408 -32.12 34.01 11.46
C TYR A 408 -32.43 32.68 12.15
N ARG A 409 -33.60 32.64 12.77
CA ARG A 409 -34.17 31.42 13.36
C ARG A 409 -35.63 31.30 12.91
N VAL A 410 -35.91 30.42 11.95
CA VAL A 410 -37.27 30.23 11.43
C VAL A 410 -37.99 29.17 12.24
N ASN A 411 -39.13 29.51 12.81
CA ASN A 411 -40.10 28.55 13.33
C ASN A 411 -41.28 28.51 12.34
N THR A 412 -41.68 27.33 11.87
CA THR A 412 -42.68 27.15 10.81
C THR A 412 -44.05 26.68 11.32
N ALA A 413 -44.26 26.60 12.64
CA ALA A 413 -45.59 26.38 13.22
C ALA A 413 -46.47 27.63 13.09
N TYR A 414 -47.80 27.47 13.10
CA TYR A 414 -48.85 28.49 12.81
C TYR A 414 -48.78 29.84 13.56
N ASP A 415 -47.82 30.03 14.46
CA ASP A 415 -47.44 31.32 15.06
C ASP A 415 -45.93 31.58 14.85
N ASN A 416 -45.59 32.11 13.67
CA ASN A 416 -44.23 32.32 13.19
C ASN A 416 -43.51 33.47 13.93
N SER A 417 -42.87 33.20 15.07
CA SER A 417 -41.86 34.12 15.61
C SER A 417 -40.51 33.85 14.96
N VAL A 418 -40.16 34.66 13.97
CA VAL A 418 -38.81 34.69 13.40
C VAL A 418 -38.09 35.91 13.96
N LEU A 419 -36.88 35.72 14.48
CA LEU A 419 -35.94 36.82 14.72
C LEU A 419 -34.94 36.80 13.57
N ARG A 420 -34.98 37.82 12.71
CA ARG A 420 -34.00 38.02 11.65
C ARG A 420 -33.19 39.27 11.93
N PHE A 421 -31.89 39.16 11.70
CA PHE A 421 -30.97 40.29 11.58
C PHE A 421 -30.44 40.28 10.15
N GLU A 422 -30.82 41.27 9.37
CA GLU A 422 -30.43 41.42 7.97
C GLU A 422 -29.69 42.77 7.80
N LEU A 423 -28.53 42.73 7.13
CA LEU A 423 -27.73 43.88 6.75
C LEU A 423 -27.45 43.75 5.25
N GLY A 424 -28.01 44.60 4.37
CA GLY A 424 -27.75 44.49 2.93
C GLY A 424 -28.33 45.62 2.07
N ASP A 425 -27.96 45.62 0.79
CA ASP A 425 -28.42 46.54 -0.26
C ASP A 425 -29.61 45.93 -1.03
N ASN A 426 -30.57 46.75 -1.44
CA ASN A 426 -31.71 46.36 -2.29
C ASN A 426 -31.61 47.01 -3.68
N GLY A 427 -30.74 46.50 -4.55
CA GLY A 427 -30.99 46.63 -6.00
C GLY A 427 -29.77 46.71 -6.92
N ALA A 428 -29.60 45.66 -7.73
CA ALA A 428 -28.90 45.76 -9.00
C ALA A 428 -29.75 46.55 -10.01
N GLY A 429 -29.49 47.86 -10.17
CA GLY A 429 -30.08 48.66 -11.26
C GLY A 429 -30.24 50.16 -10.97
N THR A 430 -29.18 50.94 -11.21
CA THR A 430 -29.15 52.40 -11.51
C THR A 430 -29.95 53.39 -10.65
N GLY A 431 -30.40 53.05 -9.44
CA GLY A 431 -30.92 54.01 -8.47
C GLY A 431 -30.38 53.67 -7.10
N ALA A 432 -29.87 54.66 -6.37
CA ALA A 432 -29.19 54.52 -5.09
C ALA A 432 -29.89 53.52 -4.17
N GLY A 433 -29.31 52.33 -4.04
CA GLY A 433 -29.77 51.31 -3.12
C GLY A 433 -29.63 51.81 -1.68
N GLU A 434 -30.67 51.62 -0.87
CA GLU A 434 -30.66 52.01 0.53
C GLU A 434 -30.17 50.85 1.38
N ASP A 435 -29.04 51.05 2.07
CA ASP A 435 -28.59 50.16 3.14
C ASP A 435 -29.63 50.15 4.28
N TYR A 436 -29.92 48.97 4.84
CA TYR A 436 -30.87 48.83 5.95
C TYR A 436 -30.39 47.89 7.04
N PHE A 437 -30.89 48.13 8.25
CA PHE A 437 -30.81 47.24 9.40
C PHE A 437 -32.22 47.00 9.94
N ASP A 438 -32.71 45.78 9.75
CA ASP A 438 -34.10 45.43 10.04
C ASP A 438 -34.22 44.52 11.28
N PHE A 439 -35.21 44.84 12.11
CA PHE A 439 -35.71 43.97 13.16
C PHE A 439 -37.16 43.62 12.86
N CYS A 440 -37.38 42.40 12.40
CA CYS A 440 -38.70 41.96 12.00
C CYS A 440 -39.15 40.73 12.78
N ALA A 441 -40.36 40.79 13.33
CA ALA A 441 -41.16 39.65 13.71
C ALA A 441 -42.34 39.59 12.72
N PHE A 442 -42.20 38.83 11.65
CA PHE A 442 -43.19 38.81 10.56
C PHE A 442 -44.24 37.73 10.73
N ASN A 443 -45.47 38.05 10.30
CA ASN A 443 -46.34 37.13 9.56
C ASN A 443 -46.29 37.54 8.07
N THR A 444 -46.22 36.57 7.16
CA THR A 444 -45.42 36.56 5.90
C THR A 444 -45.76 37.53 4.77
N THR A 445 -46.54 38.59 5.01
CA THR A 445 -46.90 39.60 3.98
C THR A 445 -46.94 41.03 4.52
N ALA A 446 -46.66 41.25 5.80
CA ALA A 446 -46.68 42.57 6.42
C ALA A 446 -45.30 43.26 6.38
N ALA A 447 -45.30 44.59 6.39
CA ALA A 447 -44.10 45.42 6.53
C ALA A 447 -43.32 45.11 7.83
N PRO A 448 -41.99 45.35 7.88
CA PRO A 448 -41.18 45.01 9.04
C PRO A 448 -41.66 45.75 10.29
N ALA A 449 -41.67 45.03 11.43
CA ALA A 449 -42.06 45.60 12.71
C ALA A 449 -41.23 46.85 13.02
N VAL A 450 -39.90 46.81 12.80
CA VAL A 450 -39.01 47.98 12.85
C VAL A 450 -37.95 47.86 11.74
N ARG A 451 -37.82 48.91 10.92
CA ARG A 451 -36.79 49.07 9.89
C ARG A 451 -35.99 50.33 10.14
N ILE A 452 -34.67 50.26 10.08
CA ILE A 452 -33.81 51.45 10.08
C ILE A 452 -33.16 51.54 8.71
N ALA A 453 -33.57 52.52 7.90
CA ALA A 453 -32.93 52.85 6.63
C ALA A 453 -31.67 53.66 6.93
N THR A 454 -30.50 53.04 6.82
CA THR A 454 -29.24 53.59 7.33
C THR A 454 -28.65 54.68 6.43
N SER A 455 -29.01 54.73 5.15
CA SER A 455 -28.59 55.78 4.21
C SER A 455 -29.27 57.13 4.45
N ILE A 456 -30.48 57.14 5.06
CA ILE A 456 -31.28 58.36 5.33
C ILE A 456 -31.54 58.59 6.83
N GLY A 457 -31.14 57.65 7.71
CA GLY A 457 -31.26 57.76 9.16
C GLY A 457 -32.70 57.70 9.70
N ASN A 458 -33.62 57.12 8.94
CA ASN A 458 -35.04 57.06 9.25
C ASN A 458 -35.45 55.67 9.79
N MET A 459 -36.29 55.66 10.83
CA MET A 459 -36.88 54.46 11.41
C MET A 459 -38.33 54.30 10.96
N GLY A 460 -38.65 53.20 10.29
CA GLY A 460 -40.01 52.79 10.01
C GLY A 460 -40.50 51.77 11.05
N ILE A 461 -41.75 51.88 11.48
CA ILE A 461 -42.45 50.82 12.22
C ILE A 461 -43.65 50.41 11.37
N ASN A 462 -43.67 49.17 10.88
CA ASN A 462 -44.66 48.66 9.93
C ASN A 462 -44.75 49.47 8.62
N VAL A 463 -43.63 50.05 8.16
CA VAL A 463 -43.56 50.75 6.87
C VAL A 463 -42.23 50.48 6.18
N LEU A 464 -42.29 50.20 4.87
CA LEU A 464 -41.13 49.80 4.08
C LEU A 464 -40.23 50.99 3.74
N ASN A 465 -40.78 52.13 3.33
CA ASN A 465 -39.97 53.32 2.97
C ASN A 465 -40.32 54.48 3.91
N PRO A 466 -39.62 54.62 5.04
CA PRO A 466 -39.90 55.69 5.99
C PRO A 466 -39.49 57.04 5.39
N THR A 467 -40.47 57.88 5.05
CA THR A 467 -40.27 59.23 4.52
C THR A 467 -39.97 60.26 5.62
N SER A 468 -39.92 59.83 6.87
CA SER A 468 -39.61 60.64 8.05
C SER A 468 -38.78 59.85 9.06
N ARG A 469 -38.11 60.56 9.98
CA ARG A 469 -37.19 59.96 10.97
C ARG A 469 -37.82 58.86 11.83
N LEU A 470 -39.12 58.98 12.11
CA LEU A 470 -39.93 57.91 12.68
C LEU A 470 -41.26 57.88 11.93
N HIS A 471 -41.42 56.90 11.05
CA HIS A 471 -42.65 56.69 10.28
C HIS A 471 -43.34 55.43 10.81
N VAL A 472 -44.42 55.61 11.57
CA VAL A 472 -45.22 54.49 12.10
C VAL A 472 -46.51 54.39 11.30
N VAL A 473 -46.74 53.25 10.65
CA VAL A 473 -47.98 52.98 9.91
C VAL A 473 -48.69 51.80 10.54
N ALA A 474 -49.91 51.98 11.00
CA ALA A 474 -50.75 50.85 11.39
C ALA A 474 -51.56 50.37 10.17
N SER A 475 -51.39 49.11 9.75
CA SER A 475 -52.24 48.47 8.73
C SER A 475 -52.67 47.05 9.12
N GLY A 476 -53.94 46.68 8.84
CA GLY A 476 -54.51 45.34 9.03
C GLY A 476 -56.03 45.35 9.30
N THR A 477 -56.78 44.36 8.81
CA THR A 477 -58.20 44.13 9.14
C THR A 477 -58.32 43.14 10.31
N ASN A 478 -58.74 43.56 11.51
CA ASN A 478 -59.01 42.62 12.62
C ASN A 478 -60.10 43.10 13.62
N LEU A 479 -60.72 42.13 14.29
CA LEU A 479 -62.12 42.06 14.78
C LEU A 479 -62.40 42.51 16.24
N ILE A 480 -61.58 43.39 16.87
CA ILE A 480 -61.84 43.96 18.21
C ILE A 480 -61.39 45.44 18.25
N THR A 481 -62.02 46.25 19.11
CA THR A 481 -62.62 47.57 18.82
C THR A 481 -61.77 48.84 18.91
N ASP A 482 -60.45 48.81 19.09
CA ASP A 482 -59.65 50.05 19.14
C ASP A 482 -58.34 49.94 18.34
N TYR A 483 -58.14 50.88 17.39
CA TYR A 483 -56.97 50.93 16.52
C TYR A 483 -56.19 52.23 16.76
N ALA A 484 -54.95 52.13 17.23
CA ALA A 484 -54.10 53.29 17.47
C ALA A 484 -52.82 53.18 16.64
N GLY A 485 -52.57 54.17 15.77
CA GLY A 485 -51.35 54.23 14.96
C GLY A 485 -50.09 54.40 15.81
N THR A 486 -50.17 55.21 16.87
CA THR A 486 -49.09 55.37 17.87
C THR A 486 -49.71 55.71 19.21
N PHE A 487 -49.47 54.90 20.25
CA PHE A 487 -49.97 55.13 21.60
C PHE A 487 -48.85 55.69 22.49
N LEU A 488 -48.85 56.99 22.74
CA LEU A 488 -47.90 57.64 23.64
C LEU A 488 -48.59 57.95 24.98
N SER A 489 -48.22 57.21 26.03
CA SER A 489 -48.76 57.38 27.38
C SER A 489 -47.66 57.79 28.35
N ASN A 490 -47.84 58.95 28.97
CA ASN A 490 -47.01 59.36 30.09
C ASN A 490 -47.80 59.08 31.38
N THR A 491 -47.36 58.10 32.17
CA THR A 491 -47.99 57.68 33.44
C THR A 491 -47.28 58.21 34.70
N ALA A 492 -46.29 59.09 34.54
CA ALA A 492 -45.55 59.69 35.65
C ALA A 492 -46.46 60.44 36.64
N THR A 493 -46.17 60.39 37.94
CA THR A 493 -46.88 61.19 38.96
C THR A 493 -45.90 62.08 39.70
N SER A 494 -46.31 63.32 39.99
CA SER A 494 -45.50 64.31 40.71
C SER A 494 -46.36 64.95 41.81
N THR A 495 -45.76 65.23 42.96
CA THR A 495 -46.38 65.96 44.08
C THR A 495 -45.84 67.38 44.24
N GLN A 496 -44.93 67.82 43.36
CA GLN A 496 -44.44 69.20 43.31
C GLN A 496 -45.37 70.10 42.48
N LEU A 497 -45.57 71.33 42.94
CA LEU A 497 -46.27 72.37 42.18
C LEU A 497 -45.43 72.74 40.92
N ASN A 498 -46.11 72.88 39.78
CA ASN A 498 -45.58 73.33 38.47
C ASN A 498 -44.67 72.35 37.69
N VAL A 499 -44.94 71.04 37.74
CA VAL A 499 -44.27 70.08 36.85
C VAL A 499 -45.11 69.83 35.60
N ASP A 500 -44.53 70.09 34.43
CA ASP A 500 -45.17 69.81 33.15
C ASP A 500 -45.04 68.33 32.78
N LYS A 501 -46.19 67.65 32.68
CA LYS A 501 -46.27 66.26 32.23
C LYS A 501 -46.87 66.22 30.83
N LYS A 502 -46.12 65.77 29.84
CA LYS A 502 -46.57 65.71 28.44
C LYS A 502 -46.67 64.26 27.97
N GLY A 503 -47.81 63.90 27.37
CA GLY A 503 -48.05 62.58 26.77
C GLY A 503 -47.46 62.46 25.37
N LEU A 504 -47.69 63.47 24.52
CA LEU A 504 -47.03 63.68 23.24
C LEU A 504 -46.67 65.17 23.15
N GLU A 505 -45.39 65.48 23.07
CA GLU A 505 -44.88 66.84 22.86
C GLU A 505 -44.31 66.95 21.46
N ILE A 506 -44.86 67.83 20.63
CA ILE A 506 -44.41 68.08 19.26
C ILE A 506 -43.79 69.49 19.23
N THR A 507 -42.46 69.54 19.29
CA THR A 507 -41.70 70.79 19.37
C THR A 507 -40.88 70.97 18.10
N SER A 508 -41.15 72.04 17.35
CA SER A 508 -40.41 72.42 16.13
C SER A 508 -39.59 73.66 16.43
N THR A 509 -38.27 73.53 16.54
CA THR A 509 -37.36 74.65 16.89
C THR A 509 -36.18 74.72 15.90
N GLY A 510 -35.87 75.94 15.44
CA GLY A 510 -34.85 76.25 14.43
C GLY A 510 -35.33 77.33 13.45
N THR A 511 -34.45 78.26 13.05
CA THR A 511 -34.78 79.34 12.10
C THR A 511 -34.67 78.83 10.66
N TRP A 512 -35.73 78.99 9.85
CA TRP A 512 -35.79 78.52 8.46
C TRP A 512 -35.83 79.68 7.45
N THR A 513 -35.08 79.61 6.32
CA THR A 513 -34.85 80.76 5.40
C THR A 513 -35.20 80.51 3.91
N GLY A 514 -36.00 79.49 3.57
CA GLY A 514 -36.44 79.20 2.18
C GLY A 514 -37.88 79.67 1.87
N THR A 515 -38.15 80.12 0.65
CA THR A 515 -39.48 80.53 0.15
C THR A 515 -40.40 79.31 -0.09
N ASN A 516 -41.68 79.40 0.33
CA ASN A 516 -42.76 78.39 0.22
C ASN A 516 -42.62 77.11 1.07
N SER A 517 -42.14 77.20 2.32
CA SER A 517 -42.09 76.05 3.25
C SER A 517 -43.08 76.19 4.41
N THR A 518 -43.71 75.10 4.84
CA THR A 518 -44.79 75.05 5.86
C THR A 518 -44.38 74.18 7.04
N ASN A 519 -44.53 74.67 8.28
CA ASN A 519 -44.25 73.94 9.50
C ASN A 519 -45.59 73.47 10.10
N ILE A 520 -45.80 72.17 10.22
CA ILE A 520 -47.09 71.62 10.66
C ILE A 520 -46.87 70.72 11.88
N GLY A 521 -47.43 71.11 13.03
CA GLY A 521 -47.29 70.36 14.29
C GLY A 521 -48.21 69.13 14.37
N LEU A 522 -49.46 69.27 13.96
CA LEU A 522 -50.42 68.15 13.89
C LEU A 522 -51.21 68.28 12.58
N HIS A 523 -50.74 67.58 11.55
CA HIS A 523 -51.35 67.58 10.22
C HIS A 523 -52.20 66.33 10.04
N VAL A 524 -53.50 66.48 9.82
CA VAL A 524 -54.34 65.41 9.31
C VAL A 524 -54.52 65.68 7.82
N SER A 525 -53.83 64.92 6.96
CA SER A 525 -54.04 65.01 5.52
C SER A 525 -55.48 64.63 5.19
N SER A 526 -56.18 65.47 4.41
CA SER A 526 -57.55 65.27 3.92
C SER A 526 -57.94 63.79 3.85
N VAL A 527 -58.81 63.36 4.77
CA VAL A 527 -59.36 62.00 4.79
C VAL A 527 -60.55 61.99 3.83
N THR A 528 -60.38 61.45 2.63
CA THR A 528 -61.52 61.34 1.69
C THR A 528 -62.41 60.18 2.14
N GLY A 529 -63.69 60.45 2.37
CA GLY A 529 -64.68 59.44 2.78
C GLY A 529 -65.20 59.56 4.21
N GLY A 530 -64.73 60.55 4.99
CA GLY A 530 -65.27 60.91 6.30
C GLY A 530 -65.93 62.30 6.31
N THR A 531 -67.15 62.41 6.85
CA THR A 531 -67.91 63.68 7.02
C THR A 531 -67.46 64.49 8.23
N VAL A 532 -66.51 63.99 9.01
CA VAL A 532 -65.85 64.70 10.09
C VAL A 532 -64.38 64.34 9.93
N ASN A 533 -63.55 65.31 9.53
CA ASN A 533 -62.14 65.09 9.18
C ASN A 533 -61.12 65.77 10.10
N TYR A 534 -61.11 65.47 11.39
CA TYR A 534 -62.06 66.28 12.11
C TYR A 534 -61.57 67.71 11.98
N ASP A 535 -62.38 68.60 11.41
CA ASP A 535 -62.24 70.03 11.61
C ASP A 535 -62.19 70.39 13.14
N ALA A 536 -61.89 69.45 14.09
CA ALA A 536 -62.26 69.34 15.52
C ALA A 536 -61.25 68.74 16.54
N ILE A 537 -61.43 69.10 17.83
CA ILE A 537 -60.84 68.57 19.08
C ILE A 537 -61.92 67.91 19.96
N PHE A 538 -61.56 66.85 20.72
CA PHE A 538 -62.39 66.28 21.80
C PHE A 538 -61.73 66.49 23.16
N ASN A 539 -62.44 67.13 24.10
CA ASN A 539 -61.99 67.32 25.47
C ASN A 539 -62.63 66.26 26.40
N GLY A 540 -61.87 65.81 27.41
CA GLY A 540 -62.16 64.70 28.34
C GLY A 540 -63.39 64.86 29.27
N GLY A 541 -64.35 65.68 28.88
CA GLY A 541 -65.65 65.89 29.53
C GLY A 541 -66.85 65.89 28.56
N GLY A 542 -66.68 65.44 27.31
CA GLY A 542 -67.77 65.33 26.33
C GLY A 542 -68.02 66.58 25.49
N PHE A 543 -66.96 67.35 25.23
CA PHE A 543 -67.02 68.58 24.45
C PHE A 543 -66.14 68.49 23.21
N VAL A 544 -66.68 68.94 22.07
CA VAL A 544 -66.02 68.88 20.77
C VAL A 544 -65.90 70.28 20.20
N GLY A 545 -64.69 70.71 19.88
CA GLY A 545 -64.48 72.04 19.32
C GLY A 545 -63.94 71.95 17.89
N ILE A 546 -64.73 72.43 16.93
CA ILE A 546 -64.45 72.43 15.48
C ILE A 546 -63.88 73.79 15.07
N GLY A 547 -62.58 73.87 14.75
CA GLY A 547 -61.85 75.12 14.59
C GLY A 547 -61.58 75.84 15.92
N THR A 548 -61.86 75.18 17.05
CA THR A 548 -61.66 75.73 18.41
C THR A 548 -61.34 74.62 19.40
N ALA A 549 -60.41 74.88 20.31
CA ALA A 549 -59.93 73.89 21.27
C ALA A 549 -60.62 73.95 22.64
N THR A 550 -61.43 74.98 22.87
CA THR A 550 -62.11 75.25 24.14
C THR A 550 -63.61 75.30 23.89
N PRO A 551 -64.22 74.14 23.65
CA PRO A 551 -65.65 74.06 23.52
C PRO A 551 -66.32 74.47 24.84
N THR A 552 -66.85 75.69 24.85
CA THR A 552 -67.64 76.24 25.97
C THR A 552 -69.04 75.64 25.98
N GLU A 553 -69.43 75.02 24.85
CA GLU A 553 -70.60 74.20 24.65
C GLU A 553 -70.16 72.85 24.10
N ARG A 554 -70.99 71.82 24.28
CA ARG A 554 -70.66 70.45 23.82
C ARG A 554 -70.20 70.38 22.36
N LEU A 555 -70.62 71.34 21.52
CA LEU A 555 -70.07 71.62 20.20
C LEU A 555 -69.80 73.12 20.04
N HIS A 556 -68.54 73.49 19.80
CA HIS A 556 -68.13 74.88 19.53
C HIS A 556 -67.50 74.90 18.15
N ILE A 557 -68.10 75.63 17.19
CA ILE A 557 -67.54 75.80 15.84
C ILE A 557 -67.06 77.23 15.70
N TYR A 558 -65.78 77.42 15.41
CA TYR A 558 -65.15 78.74 15.38
C TYR A 558 -64.38 78.94 14.06
N ASN A 559 -64.64 80.07 13.41
CA ASN A 559 -63.90 80.58 12.26
C ASN A 559 -63.91 82.12 12.38
N GLY A 560 -62.77 82.78 12.22
CA GLY A 560 -62.56 84.16 12.69
C GLY A 560 -63.09 85.28 11.78
N THR A 561 -63.36 85.01 10.51
CA THR A 561 -63.88 86.02 9.57
C THR A 561 -65.36 85.86 9.33
N ALA A 562 -65.79 84.60 9.17
CA ALA A 562 -67.18 84.21 9.24
C ALA A 562 -67.21 82.80 9.84
N PRO A 563 -67.54 82.65 11.14
CA PRO A 563 -68.05 81.40 11.65
C PRO A 563 -69.45 81.25 11.10
N TYR A 564 -69.52 81.01 9.80
CA TYR A 564 -70.77 80.73 9.15
C TYR A 564 -70.94 79.23 9.29
N VAL A 565 -71.91 78.84 10.10
CA VAL A 565 -72.63 77.61 9.79
C VAL A 565 -73.50 78.01 8.60
N LEU A 566 -73.04 77.77 7.37
CA LEU A 566 -73.90 78.02 6.21
C LEU A 566 -75.09 77.10 6.34
N LEU A 567 -76.25 77.70 6.56
CA LEU A 567 -77.51 77.02 6.39
C LEU A 567 -78.23 77.80 5.29
N GLU A 568 -77.89 77.51 4.03
CA GLU A 568 -78.47 78.20 2.87
C GLU A 568 -79.56 77.36 2.18
N SER A 569 -80.58 78.04 1.67
CA SER A 569 -81.64 77.46 0.81
C SER A 569 -81.95 78.47 -0.30
N THR A 570 -81.73 78.11 -1.57
CA THR A 570 -81.71 79.03 -2.72
C THR A 570 -83.04 79.19 -3.46
N GLY A 571 -84.20 79.04 -2.78
CA GLY A 571 -85.53 79.13 -3.39
C GLY A 571 -86.41 80.28 -2.86
N GLY A 572 -86.98 81.09 -3.76
CA GLY A 572 -87.84 82.24 -3.46
C GLY A 572 -89.20 81.88 -2.82
N ALA A 573 -89.62 82.74 -1.89
CA ALA A 573 -90.92 82.84 -1.19
C ALA A 573 -91.42 81.55 -0.48
N GLY A 574 -91.01 81.35 0.79
CA GLY A 574 -91.86 80.62 1.75
C GLY A 574 -91.24 79.54 2.66
N LYS A 575 -89.92 79.40 2.80
CA LYS A 575 -89.32 78.45 3.78
C LYS A 575 -88.38 79.11 4.77
N ILE A 576 -88.75 79.08 6.05
CA ILE A 576 -87.88 79.46 7.17
C ILE A 576 -86.93 78.28 7.43
N LEU A 577 -85.61 78.53 7.35
CA LEU A 577 -84.61 77.69 7.99
C LEU A 577 -84.81 77.77 9.51
N GLY A 578 -85.54 76.81 10.07
CA GLY A 578 -85.87 76.78 11.49
C GLY A 578 -84.70 76.30 12.33
N TYR A 579 -83.95 77.21 12.94
CA TYR A 579 -83.10 76.90 14.08
C TYR A 579 -83.84 77.32 15.37
N LYS A 580 -83.94 76.40 16.33
CA LYS A 580 -84.67 76.63 17.58
C LYS A 580 -83.69 77.14 18.65
N ILE A 581 -83.47 78.45 18.70
CA ILE A 581 -82.89 79.07 19.90
C ILE A 581 -84.03 79.23 20.90
N ARG A 582 -83.95 78.58 22.07
CA ARG A 582 -84.89 78.84 23.17
C ARG A 582 -84.37 80.07 23.94
N PRO A 583 -85.03 81.24 23.92
CA PRO A 583 -84.57 82.40 24.68
C PRO A 583 -84.84 82.22 26.17
N TRP A 584 -83.88 82.64 27.00
CA TRP A 584 -83.99 82.74 28.47
C TRP A 584 -85.00 83.84 28.85
N SER A 585 -85.73 83.67 29.96
CA SER A 585 -86.88 84.47 30.41
C SER A 585 -86.61 85.96 30.75
N GLY A 586 -85.51 86.53 30.28
CA GLY A 586 -85.08 87.91 30.57
C GLY A 586 -84.76 88.77 29.35
N MET A 587 -85.04 88.32 28.12
CA MET A 587 -84.84 89.16 26.93
C MET A 587 -86.10 89.97 26.61
N ALA A 588 -86.02 91.28 26.85
CA ALA A 588 -87.05 92.24 26.46
C ALA A 588 -87.21 92.26 24.93
N ALA A 589 -88.46 92.20 24.48
CA ALA A 589 -88.79 92.43 23.09
C ALA A 589 -88.47 93.88 22.72
N ASN A 590 -87.47 94.09 21.87
CA ASN A 590 -87.43 95.25 21.00
C ASN A 590 -87.68 94.74 19.58
N THR A 591 -88.63 95.41 18.91
CA THR A 591 -89.18 95.10 17.58
C THR A 591 -88.13 94.90 16.51
#